data_AF-A0A929ER21-F1
#
_entry.id   AF-A0A929ER21-F1
#
_cell.length_a   1.000
_cell.length_b   1.000
_cell.length_c   1.000
_cell.angle_alpha   90.00
_cell.angle_beta   90.00
_cell.angle_gamma   90.00
#
_symmetry.space_group_name_H-M   'P 1'
#
loop_
_entity.id
_entity.type
_entity.pdbx_description
1 polymer ?
#
loop_
_entity_poly.entity_id
_entity_poly.type
_entity_poly.pdbx_seq_one_letter_code
_entity_poly.pdbx_strand_id
1 'polypeptide(L)'
;MIEFFYKILTTIGYTHPIHAPTTHIPVGMVIGAFIFGIVSWKFRKENLARTAHHCITLALLALLPTVIVGIMDWQHYYAGAWLFPIKMKLPLAGLLLILLIFALSVGYRATTISKQALIIYALCLLNVTALGYFGGELVYGGRAPGKLSDTTTLTTNADIEAGATLYNQTCSACHPNGGNSIKQNLPLKTAPQLVTLDTFLAYIRSPKARDGSKTIMPPFPADKLSGEDAQKIYQYVVQVVKK
;
A
#
# COMPACT_ATOMS: atom_id res chain seq x y z
N MET A 1 13.07 -5.70 -16.69
CA MET A 1 14.02 -5.70 -15.54
C MET A 1 13.29 -5.92 -14.23
N ILE A 2 12.24 -5.15 -13.91
CA ILE A 2 11.44 -5.30 -12.67
C ILE A 2 10.80 -6.70 -12.56
N GLU A 3 10.15 -7.17 -13.62
CA GLU A 3 9.57 -8.53 -13.66
C GLU A 3 10.59 -9.65 -13.45
N PHE A 4 11.83 -9.48 -13.92
CA PHE A 4 12.90 -10.46 -13.70
C PHE A 4 13.25 -10.55 -12.21
N PHE A 5 13.32 -9.40 -11.54
CA PHE A 5 13.58 -9.33 -10.11
C PHE A 5 12.47 -9.99 -9.27
N TYR A 6 11.18 -9.69 -9.54
CA TYR A 6 10.07 -10.35 -8.84
C TYR A 6 9.97 -11.85 -9.13
N LYS A 7 10.36 -12.30 -10.33
CA LYS A 7 10.46 -13.75 -10.63
C LYS A 7 11.49 -14.44 -9.74
N ILE A 8 12.67 -13.84 -9.54
CA ILE A 8 13.69 -14.39 -8.62
C ILE A 8 13.14 -14.49 -7.20
N LEU A 9 12.47 -13.45 -6.71
CA LEU A 9 11.87 -13.44 -5.37
C LEU A 9 10.77 -14.49 -5.22
N THR A 10 9.99 -14.70 -6.28
CA THR A 10 8.95 -15.74 -6.30
C THR A 10 9.57 -17.14 -6.20
N THR A 11 10.73 -17.39 -6.82
CA THR A 11 11.45 -18.67 -6.73
C THR A 11 11.83 -19.02 -5.29
N ILE A 12 12.12 -18.03 -4.45
CA ILE A 12 12.41 -18.23 -3.02
C ILE A 12 11.16 -18.10 -2.13
N GLY A 13 9.96 -18.01 -2.73
CA GLY A 13 8.68 -17.95 -2.01
C GLY A 13 8.26 -16.56 -1.53
N TYR A 14 8.96 -15.49 -1.91
CA TYR A 14 8.60 -14.13 -1.54
C TYR A 14 7.72 -13.46 -2.61
N THR A 15 6.44 -13.27 -2.30
CA THR A 15 5.43 -12.73 -3.23
C THR A 15 4.79 -11.43 -2.72
N HIS A 16 5.43 -10.76 -1.76
CA HIS A 16 4.91 -9.55 -1.14
C HIS A 16 5.56 -8.28 -1.71
N PRO A 17 4.93 -7.10 -1.53
CA PRO A 17 5.58 -5.82 -1.82
C PRO A 17 6.86 -5.67 -1.00
N ILE A 18 7.96 -5.27 -1.62
CA ILE A 18 9.27 -5.11 -0.96
C ILE A 18 9.40 -3.70 -0.36
N HIS A 19 8.61 -2.75 -0.84
CA HIS A 19 8.52 -1.41 -0.31
C HIS A 19 8.04 -1.45 1.15
N ALA A 20 7.10 -2.34 1.46
CA ALA A 20 6.58 -2.49 2.82
C ALA A 20 7.70 -2.72 3.86
N PRO A 21 8.53 -3.78 3.77
CA PRO A 21 9.64 -3.94 4.72
C PRO A 21 10.68 -2.83 4.62
N THR A 22 11.02 -2.34 3.42
CA THR A 22 12.06 -1.30 3.28
C THR A 22 11.69 0.04 3.93
N THR A 23 10.41 0.42 3.94
CA THR A 23 9.95 1.64 4.64
C THR A 23 10.21 1.66 6.15
N HIS A 24 10.40 0.49 6.78
CA HIS A 24 10.67 0.42 8.22
C HIS A 24 11.98 1.12 8.59
N ILE A 25 12.96 1.15 7.68
CA ILE A 25 14.26 1.80 7.93
C ILE A 25 14.10 3.32 8.05
N PRO A 26 13.64 4.07 7.02
CA PRO A 26 13.50 5.52 7.15
C PRO A 26 12.50 5.91 8.25
N VAL A 27 11.38 5.18 8.41
CA VAL A 27 10.42 5.47 9.49
C VAL A 27 11.03 5.25 10.87
N GLY A 28 11.64 4.08 11.11
CA GLY A 28 12.25 3.76 12.39
C GLY A 28 13.40 4.71 12.74
N MET A 29 14.20 5.10 11.75
CA MET A 29 15.27 6.07 11.94
C MET A 29 14.74 7.47 12.25
N VAL A 30 13.67 7.94 11.60
CA VAL A 30 13.04 9.23 11.94
C VAL A 30 12.48 9.22 13.37
N ILE A 31 11.81 8.13 13.77
CA ILE A 31 11.32 7.95 15.15
C ILE A 31 12.50 7.98 16.14
N GLY A 32 13.57 7.22 15.85
CA GLY A 32 14.78 7.18 16.67
C GLY A 32 15.43 8.56 16.81
N ALA A 33 15.56 9.30 15.70
CA ALA A 33 16.11 10.65 15.71
C ALA A 33 15.32 11.59 16.63
N PHE A 34 13.99 11.53 16.59
CA PHE A 34 13.15 12.34 17.46
C PHE A 34 13.29 11.96 18.94
N ILE A 35 13.25 10.66 19.27
CA ILE A 35 13.38 10.17 20.66
C ILE A 35 14.75 10.54 21.23
N PHE A 36 15.84 10.16 20.55
CA PHE A 36 17.19 10.50 20.98
C PHE A 36 17.40 12.02 21.02
N GLY A 37 16.77 12.75 20.09
CA GLY A 37 16.76 14.21 20.07
C GLY A 37 16.19 14.81 21.36
N ILE A 38 15.00 14.38 21.77
CA ILE A 38 14.34 14.86 23.00
C ILE A 38 15.18 14.54 24.23
N VAL A 39 15.65 13.29 24.33
CA VAL A 39 16.44 12.84 25.49
C VAL A 39 17.76 13.62 25.55
N SER A 40 18.44 13.79 24.41
CA SER A 40 19.66 14.61 24.34
C SER A 40 19.40 16.06 24.76
N TRP A 41 18.32 16.67 24.27
CA TRP A 41 17.99 18.06 24.60
C TRP A 41 17.67 18.25 26.08
N LYS A 42 16.90 17.32 26.69
CA LYS A 42 16.53 17.38 28.11
C LYS A 42 17.71 17.11 29.05
N PHE A 43 18.52 16.10 28.75
CA PHE A 43 19.62 15.66 29.62
C PHE A 43 20.99 16.21 29.21
N ARG A 44 21.06 17.03 28.15
CA ARG A 44 22.28 17.62 27.57
C ARG A 44 23.38 16.59 27.29
N LYS A 45 22.99 15.40 26.82
CA LYS A 45 23.92 14.30 26.50
C LYS A 45 24.34 14.36 25.03
N GLU A 46 25.61 14.68 24.78
CA GLU A 46 26.19 14.79 23.44
C GLU A 46 26.14 13.46 22.66
N ASN A 47 26.43 12.33 23.32
CA ASN A 47 26.38 11.01 22.67
C ASN A 47 25.01 10.73 22.06
N LEU A 48 23.93 11.13 22.74
CA LEU A 48 22.56 10.96 22.24
C LEU A 48 22.24 11.94 21.10
N ALA A 49 22.84 13.14 21.10
CA ALA A 49 22.73 14.07 19.97
C ALA A 49 23.35 13.46 18.71
N ARG A 50 24.55 12.86 18.84
CA ARG A 50 25.24 12.16 17.75
C ARG A 50 24.42 10.98 17.25
N THR A 51 23.83 10.18 18.15
CA THR A 51 22.93 9.07 17.77
C THR A 51 21.72 9.57 16.99
N ALA A 52 21.07 10.65 17.44
CA ALA A 52 19.95 11.25 16.71
C ALA A 52 20.37 11.70 15.29
N HIS A 53 21.58 12.22 15.16
CA HIS A 53 22.17 12.57 13.87
C HIS A 53 22.44 11.37 12.97
N HIS A 54 22.99 10.29 13.51
CA HIS A 54 23.20 9.04 12.76
C HIS A 54 21.87 8.47 12.26
N CYS A 55 20.81 8.55 13.08
CA CYS A 55 19.47 8.18 12.65
C CYS A 55 19.00 9.01 11.44
N ILE A 56 19.13 10.35 11.47
CA ILE A 56 18.78 11.19 10.31
C ILE A 56 19.60 10.83 9.07
N THR A 57 20.91 10.62 9.21
CA THR A 57 21.78 10.20 8.10
C THR A 57 21.32 8.88 7.50
N LEU A 58 21.06 7.87 8.33
CA LEU A 58 20.59 6.56 7.87
C LEU A 58 19.20 6.64 7.26
N ALA A 59 18.30 7.47 7.79
CA ALA A 59 16.99 7.71 7.21
C ALA A 59 17.10 8.28 5.78
N LEU A 60 17.98 9.27 5.58
CA LEU A 60 18.22 9.89 4.28
C LEU A 60 18.82 8.90 3.29
N LEU A 61 19.82 8.12 3.70
CA LEU A 61 20.43 7.09 2.86
C LEU A 61 19.43 6.00 2.48
N ALA A 62 18.59 5.57 3.42
CA ALA A 62 17.59 4.53 3.20
C ALA A 62 16.37 5.02 2.40
N LEU A 63 16.12 6.34 2.34
CA LEU A 63 15.01 6.90 1.59
C LEU A 63 15.11 6.56 0.09
N LEU A 64 16.31 6.71 -0.49
CA LEU A 64 16.53 6.44 -1.92
C LEU A 64 16.16 5.00 -2.34
N PRO A 65 16.74 3.93 -1.74
CA PRO A 65 16.34 2.57 -2.07
C PRO A 65 14.86 2.31 -1.76
N THR A 66 14.32 2.90 -0.69
CA THR A 66 12.88 2.77 -0.35
C THR A 66 11.97 3.34 -1.45
N VAL A 67 12.33 4.50 -2.02
CA VAL A 67 11.58 5.14 -3.12
C VAL A 67 11.70 4.30 -4.39
N ILE A 68 12.89 3.82 -4.73
CA ILE A 68 13.11 2.97 -5.92
C ILE A 68 12.22 1.72 -5.84
N VAL A 69 12.25 1.03 -4.70
CA VAL A 69 11.43 -0.16 -4.48
C VAL A 69 9.94 0.20 -4.46
N GLY A 70 9.56 1.37 -3.95
CA GLY A 70 8.19 1.89 -4.02
C GLY A 70 7.68 2.05 -5.45
N ILE A 71 8.52 2.56 -6.36
CA ILE A 71 8.21 2.66 -7.79
C ILE A 71 8.09 1.27 -8.41
N MET A 72 8.97 0.34 -8.05
CA MET A 72 8.91 -1.06 -8.53
C MET A 72 7.62 -1.74 -8.10
N ASP A 73 7.23 -1.63 -6.83
CA ASP A 73 5.98 -2.20 -6.31
C ASP A 73 4.77 -1.52 -6.95
N TRP A 74 4.83 -0.20 -7.18
CA TRP A 74 3.77 0.54 -7.88
C TRP A 74 3.55 0.03 -9.30
N GLN A 75 4.63 -0.22 -10.05
CA GLN A 75 4.55 -0.77 -11.39
C GLN A 75 4.11 -2.24 -11.39
N HIS A 76 4.64 -3.07 -10.50
CA HIS A 76 4.37 -4.50 -10.49
C HIS A 76 2.97 -4.85 -9.95
N TYR A 77 2.58 -4.33 -8.77
CA TYR A 77 1.33 -4.70 -8.12
C TYR A 77 0.13 -3.83 -8.53
N TYR A 78 0.39 -2.57 -8.93
CA TYR A 78 -0.67 -1.61 -9.25
C TYR A 78 -0.66 -1.18 -10.73
N ALA A 79 0.21 -1.76 -11.57
CA ALA A 79 0.36 -1.41 -12.98
C ALA A 79 0.54 0.10 -13.24
N GLY A 80 1.13 0.84 -12.30
CA GLY A 80 1.29 2.28 -12.43
C GLY A 80 0.00 3.10 -12.23
N ALA A 81 -1.04 2.53 -11.62
CA ALA A 81 -2.30 3.24 -11.38
C ALA A 81 -2.13 4.41 -10.41
N TRP A 82 -2.72 5.55 -10.74
CA TRP A 82 -2.68 6.78 -9.93
C TRP A 82 -3.79 6.81 -8.87
N LEU A 83 -3.71 5.89 -7.92
CA LEU A 83 -4.62 5.85 -6.78
C LEU A 83 -4.44 7.10 -5.89
N PHE A 84 -5.51 7.57 -5.24
CA PHE A 84 -5.43 8.74 -4.36
C PHE A 84 -4.33 8.62 -3.29
N PRO A 85 -4.16 7.50 -2.57
CA PRO A 85 -3.05 7.38 -1.63
C PRO A 85 -1.66 7.47 -2.28
N ILE A 86 -1.50 7.01 -3.53
CA ILE A 86 -0.23 7.13 -4.27
C ILE A 86 0.05 8.59 -4.65
N LYS A 87 -0.99 9.32 -5.10
CA LYS A 87 -0.91 10.76 -5.38
C LYS A 87 -0.49 11.56 -4.15
N MET A 88 -0.92 11.15 -2.95
CA MET A 88 -0.53 11.80 -1.70
C MET A 88 0.87 11.41 -1.21
N LYS A 89 1.27 10.15 -1.39
CA LYS A 89 2.59 9.67 -0.95
C LYS A 89 3.76 10.32 -1.67
N LEU A 90 3.65 10.57 -2.98
CA LEU A 90 4.74 11.15 -3.77
C LEU A 90 5.18 12.55 -3.29
N PRO A 91 4.28 13.54 -3.12
CA PRO A 91 4.68 14.84 -2.58
C PRO A 91 5.13 14.73 -1.12
N LEU A 92 4.53 13.84 -0.31
CA LEU A 92 4.99 13.61 1.06
C LEU A 92 6.42 13.04 1.11
N ALA A 93 6.78 12.11 0.22
CA ALA A 93 8.13 11.58 0.12
C ALA A 93 9.14 12.65 -0.32
N GLY A 94 8.75 13.52 -1.26
CA GLY A 94 9.55 14.69 -1.64
C GLY A 94 9.73 15.67 -0.47
N LEU A 95 8.67 15.93 0.29
CA LEU A 95 8.74 16.76 1.50
C LEU A 95 9.64 16.12 2.57
N LEU A 96 9.57 14.81 2.77
CA LEU A 96 10.45 14.10 3.71
C LEU A 96 11.92 14.24 3.31
N LEU A 97 12.25 14.10 2.03
CA LEU A 97 13.61 14.31 1.53
C LEU A 97 14.13 15.70 1.90
N ILE A 98 13.34 16.73 1.63
CA ILE A 98 13.69 18.12 1.96
C ILE A 98 13.90 18.27 3.47
N LEU A 99 12.96 17.78 4.29
CA LEU A 99 13.05 17.85 5.75
C LEU A 99 14.28 17.12 6.29
N LEU A 100 14.64 15.95 5.75
CA LEU A 100 15.83 15.20 6.15
C LEU A 100 17.13 15.92 5.79
N ILE A 101 17.20 16.59 4.63
CA ILE A 101 18.36 17.41 4.24
C ILE A 101 18.52 18.60 5.20
N PHE A 102 17.43 19.30 5.53
CA PHE A 102 17.46 20.37 6.53
C PHE A 102 17.85 19.85 7.92
N ALA A 103 17.28 18.72 8.34
CA ALA A 103 17.58 18.06 9.61
C ALA A 103 19.07 17.73 9.76
N LEU A 104 19.69 17.22 8.68
CA LEU A 104 21.11 16.90 8.62
C LEU A 104 21.97 18.17 8.68
N SER A 105 21.54 19.22 7.97
CA SER A 105 22.28 20.49 7.90
C SER A 105 22.34 21.20 9.26
N VAL A 106 21.24 21.18 10.01
CA VAL A 106 21.13 21.90 11.30
C VAL A 106 21.95 21.27 12.42
N GLY A 107 22.20 19.96 12.41
CA GLY A 107 22.99 19.32 13.48
C GLY A 107 24.39 18.87 13.09
N TYR A 108 24.85 19.12 11.85
CA TYR A 108 26.16 18.69 11.36
C TYR A 108 27.34 19.13 12.26
N ARG A 109 27.19 20.24 13.00
CA ARG A 109 28.23 20.79 13.90
C ARG A 109 27.76 20.96 15.35
N ALA A 110 26.58 20.49 15.69
CA ALA A 110 25.98 20.76 16.99
C ALA A 110 26.36 19.67 18.00
N THR A 111 27.05 20.04 19.08
CA THR A 111 27.35 19.14 20.22
C THR A 111 26.11 18.84 21.07
N THR A 112 25.09 19.70 20.98
CA THR A 112 23.78 19.52 21.61
C THR A 112 22.67 19.79 20.62
N ILE A 113 21.55 19.08 20.77
CA ILE A 113 20.37 19.30 19.93
C ILE A 113 19.78 20.69 20.19
N SER A 114 19.63 21.49 19.14
CA SER A 114 18.96 22.79 19.21
C SER A 114 17.44 22.63 19.21
N LYS A 115 16.70 23.63 19.72
CA LYS A 115 15.23 23.65 19.62
C LYS A 115 14.75 23.57 18.16
N GLN A 116 15.47 24.21 17.24
CA GLN A 116 15.17 24.17 15.80
C GLN A 116 15.31 22.74 15.25
N ALA A 117 16.38 22.02 15.61
CA ALA A 117 16.56 20.63 15.20
C ALA A 117 15.42 19.73 15.69
N LEU A 118 14.96 19.90 16.95
CA LEU A 118 13.82 19.17 17.47
C LEU A 118 12.53 19.43 16.69
N ILE A 119 12.27 20.68 16.32
CA ILE A 119 11.09 21.04 15.52
C ILE A 119 11.15 20.32 14.17
N ILE A 120 12.31 20.32 13.50
CA ILE A 120 12.49 19.62 12.23
C ILE A 120 12.29 18.10 12.41
N TYR A 121 12.83 17.50 13.48
CA TYR A 121 12.63 16.07 13.76
C TYR A 121 11.16 15.73 14.01
N ALA A 122 10.42 16.60 14.69
CA ALA A 122 8.98 16.45 14.88
C ALA A 122 8.23 16.54 13.53
N LEU A 123 8.61 17.47 12.65
CA LEU A 123 8.04 17.57 11.30
C LEU A 123 8.33 16.33 10.46
N CYS A 124 9.56 15.78 10.54
CA CYS A 124 9.87 14.49 9.92
C CYS A 124 8.96 13.38 10.46
N LEU A 125 8.77 13.31 11.79
CA LEU A 125 7.93 12.30 12.43
C LEU A 125 6.47 12.39 11.97
N LEU A 126 5.91 13.59 11.93
CA LEU A 126 4.56 13.83 11.42
C LEU A 126 4.43 13.42 9.96
N ASN A 127 5.44 13.74 9.14
CA ASN A 127 5.45 13.39 7.73
C ASN A 127 5.51 11.87 7.50
N VAL A 128 6.39 11.13 8.20
CA VAL A 128 6.44 9.66 8.09
C VAL A 128 5.17 9.00 8.63
N THR A 129 4.51 9.61 9.61
CA THR A 129 3.19 9.14 10.08
C THR A 129 2.12 9.30 9.00
N ALA A 130 2.09 10.43 8.29
CA ALA A 130 1.18 10.64 7.16
C ALA A 130 1.49 9.68 5.99
N LEU A 131 2.77 9.46 5.66
CA LEU A 131 3.19 8.44 4.68
C LEU A 131 2.72 7.03 5.09
N GLY A 132 2.85 6.70 6.37
CA GLY A 132 2.38 5.46 6.98
C GLY A 132 0.85 5.31 6.86
N TYR A 133 0.09 6.37 7.17
CA TYR A 133 -1.37 6.39 7.02
C TYR A 133 -1.80 6.07 5.58
N PHE A 134 -1.27 6.77 4.58
CA PHE A 134 -1.59 6.48 3.18
C PHE A 134 -1.07 5.11 2.72
N GLY A 135 -0.04 4.56 3.37
CA GLY A 135 0.39 3.18 3.17
C GLY A 135 -0.59 2.18 3.74
N GLY A 136 -1.10 2.45 4.93
CA GLY A 136 -2.21 1.72 5.53
C GLY A 136 -3.44 1.78 4.65
N GLU A 137 -3.81 2.94 4.10
CA GLU A 137 -4.99 3.09 3.24
C GLU A 137 -4.89 2.23 1.97
N LEU A 138 -3.69 2.06 1.38
CA LEU A 138 -3.47 1.17 0.24
C LEU A 138 -3.72 -0.30 0.57
N VAL A 139 -3.49 -0.71 1.82
CA VAL A 139 -3.59 -2.11 2.26
C VAL A 139 -4.93 -2.39 2.95
N TYR A 140 -5.46 -1.42 3.68
CA TYR A 140 -6.55 -1.55 4.64
C TYR A 140 -7.68 -0.54 4.42
N GLY A 141 -7.58 0.43 3.51
CA GLY A 141 -8.54 1.54 3.40
C GLY A 141 -9.98 1.10 3.12
N GLY A 142 -10.15 -0.09 2.55
CA GLY A 142 -11.45 -0.70 2.38
C GLY A 142 -11.92 -1.64 3.50
N ARG A 143 -11.19 -1.73 4.62
CA ARG A 143 -11.53 -2.57 5.80
C ARG A 143 -12.05 -1.74 6.99
N ALA A 144 -12.20 -0.42 6.83
CA ALA A 144 -12.65 0.45 7.90
C ALA A 144 -14.17 0.30 8.17
N PRO A 145 -14.61 0.02 9.40
CA PRO A 145 -16.02 -0.03 9.76
C PRO A 145 -16.66 1.37 9.65
N GLY A 146 -17.82 1.47 9.01
CA GLY A 146 -18.59 2.73 8.90
C GLY A 146 -18.58 3.44 7.55
N LYS A 147 -18.01 2.85 6.49
CA LYS A 147 -18.13 3.33 5.09
C LYS A 147 -19.18 2.57 4.25
N LEU A 148 -20.05 1.80 4.89
CA LEU A 148 -21.21 1.18 4.26
C LEU A 148 -22.48 1.77 4.86
N SER A 149 -23.12 2.70 4.16
CA SER A 149 -24.52 3.04 4.43
C SER A 149 -25.21 3.56 3.17
N ASP A 150 -26.37 2.94 2.94
CA ASP A 150 -27.55 3.33 2.16
C ASP A 150 -27.68 2.91 0.68
N THR A 151 -28.58 1.93 0.53
CA THR A 151 -29.10 1.27 -0.66
C THR A 151 -30.24 2.07 -1.28
N THR A 152 -30.33 2.11 -2.62
CA THR A 152 -31.48 1.71 -3.47
C THR A 152 -31.29 2.33 -4.87
N THR A 153 -31.63 1.57 -5.93
CA THR A 153 -31.57 1.88 -7.39
C THR A 153 -30.20 1.80 -8.09
N LEU A 154 -30.01 0.68 -8.80
CA LEU A 154 -28.84 0.32 -9.63
C LEU A 154 -28.88 1.01 -10.99
N THR A 155 -27.79 1.72 -11.35
CA THR A 155 -27.26 2.07 -12.70
C THR A 155 -26.52 3.43 -12.71
N THR A 156 -25.77 3.79 -11.67
CA THR A 156 -25.00 5.04 -11.68
C THR A 156 -23.49 4.82 -11.57
N ASN A 157 -22.69 5.81 -11.97
CA ASN A 157 -21.23 5.81 -11.80
C ASN A 157 -20.81 5.53 -10.34
N ALA A 158 -21.68 5.82 -9.36
CA ALA A 158 -21.47 5.51 -7.95
C ALA A 158 -21.45 3.99 -7.67
N ASP A 159 -22.24 3.18 -8.38
CA ASP A 159 -22.24 1.71 -8.21
C ASP A 159 -20.98 1.08 -8.80
N ILE A 160 -20.46 1.64 -9.90
CA ILE A 160 -19.18 1.22 -10.49
C ILE A 160 -18.03 1.59 -9.55
N GLU A 161 -18.09 2.74 -8.88
CA GLU A 161 -17.12 3.17 -7.88
C GLU A 161 -17.21 2.34 -6.59
N ALA A 162 -18.42 2.01 -6.13
CA ALA A 162 -18.65 1.08 -5.03
C ALA A 162 -18.13 -0.32 -5.38
N GLY A 163 -18.42 -0.81 -6.59
CA GLY A 163 -17.90 -2.05 -7.14
C GLY A 163 -16.38 -2.07 -7.24
N ALA A 164 -15.76 -0.97 -7.66
CA ALA A 164 -14.31 -0.81 -7.70
C ALA A 164 -13.70 -0.90 -6.30
N THR A 165 -14.36 -0.28 -5.32
CA THR A 165 -13.93 -0.30 -3.92
C THR A 165 -14.03 -1.72 -3.35
N LEU A 166 -15.18 -2.39 -3.53
CA LEU A 166 -15.42 -3.76 -3.09
C LEU A 166 -14.48 -4.76 -3.79
N TYR A 167 -14.21 -4.56 -5.08
CA TYR A 167 -13.23 -5.34 -5.83
C TYR A 167 -11.82 -5.16 -5.28
N ASN A 168 -11.43 -3.92 -4.97
CA ASN A 168 -10.14 -3.62 -4.38
C ASN A 168 -10.00 -4.17 -2.95
N GLN A 169 -11.10 -4.32 -2.23
CA GLN A 169 -11.14 -4.91 -0.88
C GLN A 169 -10.99 -6.42 -0.90
N THR A 170 -11.59 -7.07 -1.89
CA THR A 170 -11.93 -8.49 -1.82
C THR A 170 -11.18 -9.32 -2.87
N CYS A 171 -10.95 -8.74 -4.04
CA CYS A 171 -10.51 -9.46 -5.23
C CYS A 171 -9.11 -9.05 -5.71
N SER A 172 -8.72 -7.78 -5.56
CA SER A 172 -7.51 -7.20 -6.18
C SER A 172 -6.19 -7.80 -5.72
N ALA A 173 -6.11 -8.33 -4.49
CA ALA A 173 -4.91 -8.96 -3.97
C ALA A 173 -4.49 -10.17 -4.84
N CYS A 174 -5.47 -10.92 -5.34
CA CYS A 174 -5.24 -12.05 -6.25
C CYS A 174 -5.47 -11.67 -7.72
N HIS A 175 -6.31 -10.67 -7.98
CA HIS A 175 -6.69 -10.22 -9.31
C HIS A 175 -6.38 -8.74 -9.54
N PRO A 176 -5.11 -8.31 -9.47
CA PRO A 176 -4.78 -6.91 -9.71
C PRO A 176 -5.12 -6.55 -11.16
N ASN A 177 -5.90 -5.48 -11.36
CA ASN A 177 -6.34 -5.01 -12.68
C ASN A 177 -6.95 -6.09 -13.59
N GLY A 178 -7.61 -7.10 -12.99
CA GLY A 178 -8.20 -8.22 -13.73
C GLY A 178 -7.22 -9.31 -14.16
N GLY A 179 -5.96 -9.24 -13.72
CA GLY A 179 -4.99 -10.31 -13.87
C GLY A 179 -5.26 -11.48 -12.92
N ASN A 180 -4.25 -12.32 -12.73
CA ASN A 180 -4.25 -13.38 -11.73
C ASN A 180 -2.82 -13.58 -11.25
N SER A 181 -2.53 -13.14 -10.01
CA SER A 181 -1.18 -13.19 -9.42
C SER A 181 -0.75 -14.62 -9.06
N ILE A 182 -1.70 -15.54 -8.93
CA ILE A 182 -1.46 -16.94 -8.57
C ILE A 182 -1.26 -17.81 -9.82
N LYS A 183 -2.15 -17.67 -10.81
CA LYS A 183 -2.10 -18.40 -12.09
C LYS A 183 -2.20 -17.41 -13.24
N GLN A 184 -1.05 -16.89 -13.68
CA GLN A 184 -0.95 -15.82 -14.69
C GLN A 184 -1.64 -16.13 -16.02
N ASN A 185 -1.75 -17.42 -16.39
CA ASN A 185 -2.43 -17.87 -17.60
C ASN A 185 -3.97 -17.93 -17.49
N LEU A 186 -4.54 -17.61 -16.33
CA LEU A 186 -5.98 -17.60 -16.05
C LEU A 186 -6.41 -16.24 -15.47
N PRO A 187 -6.26 -15.13 -16.22
CA PRO A 187 -6.67 -13.81 -15.74
C PRO A 187 -8.19 -13.68 -15.66
N LEU A 188 -8.66 -12.81 -14.77
CA LEU A 188 -10.08 -12.50 -14.63
C LEU A 188 -10.65 -11.87 -15.92
N LYS A 189 -9.88 -11.05 -16.65
CA LYS A 189 -10.35 -10.36 -17.88
C LYS A 189 -10.93 -11.30 -18.95
N THR A 190 -10.39 -12.52 -19.06
CA THR A 190 -10.83 -13.52 -20.05
C THR A 190 -11.59 -14.68 -19.42
N ALA A 191 -11.95 -14.56 -18.14
CA ALA A 191 -12.60 -15.61 -17.40
C ALA A 191 -14.02 -15.88 -17.97
N PRO A 192 -14.34 -17.14 -18.34
CA PRO A 192 -15.69 -17.49 -18.81
C PRO A 192 -16.77 -17.26 -17.74
N GLN A 193 -16.37 -17.15 -16.48
CA GLN A 193 -17.26 -16.89 -15.36
C GLN A 193 -17.87 -15.47 -15.39
N LEU A 194 -17.32 -14.56 -16.20
CA LEU A 194 -17.84 -13.19 -16.34
C LEU A 194 -18.86 -13.02 -17.46
N VAL A 195 -19.33 -14.11 -18.09
CA VAL A 195 -20.29 -14.04 -19.21
C VAL A 195 -21.66 -13.56 -18.74
N THR A 196 -22.11 -14.00 -17.55
CA THR A 196 -23.35 -13.54 -16.92
C THR A 196 -23.13 -13.33 -15.43
N LEU A 197 -23.99 -12.52 -14.82
CA LEU A 197 -24.01 -12.32 -13.37
C LEU A 197 -24.22 -13.64 -12.63
N ASP A 198 -25.11 -14.51 -13.11
CA ASP A 198 -25.40 -15.80 -12.48
C ASP A 198 -24.19 -16.73 -12.52
N THR A 199 -23.47 -16.77 -13.64
CA THR A 199 -22.24 -17.59 -13.74
C THR A 199 -21.15 -17.06 -12.82
N PHE A 200 -21.03 -15.74 -12.70
CA PHE A 200 -20.09 -15.11 -11.78
C PHE A 200 -20.44 -15.44 -10.33
N LEU A 201 -21.70 -15.24 -9.94
CA LEU A 201 -22.20 -15.54 -8.60
C LEU A 201 -21.99 -17.01 -8.24
N ALA A 202 -22.41 -17.94 -9.10
CA ALA A 202 -22.24 -19.37 -8.88
C ALA A 202 -20.75 -19.73 -8.65
N TYR A 203 -19.85 -19.11 -9.42
CA TYR A 203 -18.42 -19.37 -9.27
C TYR A 203 -17.85 -18.81 -7.96
N ILE A 204 -18.11 -17.54 -7.62
CA ILE A 204 -17.54 -16.97 -6.39
C ILE A 204 -18.09 -17.63 -5.12
N ARG A 205 -19.33 -18.17 -5.15
CA ARG A 205 -19.92 -18.89 -4.01
C ARG A 205 -19.21 -20.21 -3.75
N SER A 206 -18.88 -20.96 -4.80
CA SER A 206 -18.27 -22.29 -4.71
C SER A 206 -17.22 -22.48 -5.81
N PRO A 207 -16.06 -21.82 -5.71
CA PRO A 207 -15.07 -21.81 -6.77
C PRO A 207 -14.42 -23.19 -6.91
N LYS A 208 -14.31 -23.66 -8.15
CA LYS A 208 -13.70 -24.94 -8.51
C LYS A 208 -12.72 -24.77 -9.67
N ALA A 209 -11.75 -25.66 -9.76
CA ALA A 209 -10.89 -25.78 -10.94
C ALA A 209 -11.65 -26.43 -12.11
N ARG A 210 -11.09 -26.36 -13.33
CA ARG A 210 -11.71 -26.92 -14.54
C ARG A 210 -11.91 -28.44 -14.47
N ASP A 211 -11.06 -29.13 -13.72
CA ASP A 211 -11.12 -30.57 -13.45
C ASP A 211 -12.02 -30.92 -12.26
N GLY A 212 -12.70 -29.93 -11.67
CA GLY A 212 -13.57 -30.10 -10.49
C GLY A 212 -12.83 -30.13 -9.15
N SER A 213 -11.50 -30.04 -9.13
CA SER A 213 -10.70 -30.00 -7.90
C SER A 213 -10.82 -28.66 -7.16
N LYS A 214 -10.35 -28.63 -5.90
CA LYS A 214 -10.33 -27.41 -5.09
C LYS A 214 -9.37 -26.39 -5.70
N THR A 215 -9.81 -25.14 -5.78
CA THR A 215 -8.95 -24.01 -6.19
C THR A 215 -8.41 -23.27 -4.97
N ILE A 216 -7.39 -22.45 -5.20
CA ILE A 216 -6.80 -21.55 -4.20
C ILE A 216 -7.74 -20.36 -3.93
N MET A 217 -8.62 -20.04 -4.88
CA MET A 217 -9.62 -18.99 -4.69
C MET A 217 -10.57 -19.36 -3.54
N PRO A 218 -10.69 -18.53 -2.49
CA PRO A 218 -11.61 -18.81 -1.39
C PRO A 218 -13.06 -18.66 -1.83
N PRO A 219 -14.00 -19.42 -1.23
CA PRO A 219 -15.43 -19.20 -1.44
C PRO A 219 -15.88 -17.90 -0.76
N PHE A 220 -16.76 -17.19 -1.44
CA PHE A 220 -17.48 -16.02 -0.92
C PHE A 220 -18.96 -16.38 -0.80
N PRO A 221 -19.40 -17.06 0.25
CA PRO A 221 -20.82 -17.33 0.52
C PRO A 221 -21.60 -16.04 0.85
N ALA A 222 -22.94 -16.11 0.82
CA ALA A 222 -23.82 -14.93 0.89
C ALA A 222 -23.69 -14.11 2.19
N ASP A 223 -23.28 -14.77 3.28
CA ASP A 223 -22.95 -14.20 4.57
C ASP A 223 -21.62 -13.40 4.57
N LYS A 224 -20.69 -13.72 3.67
CA LYS A 224 -19.39 -13.01 3.54
C LYS A 224 -19.40 -11.91 2.50
N LEU A 225 -20.22 -12.06 1.46
CA LEU A 225 -20.38 -11.07 0.40
C LEU A 225 -21.83 -11.11 -0.05
N SER A 226 -22.59 -10.03 0.17
CA SER A 226 -24.00 -10.02 -0.20
C SER A 226 -24.19 -10.22 -1.71
N GLY A 227 -25.39 -10.64 -2.14
CA GLY A 227 -25.70 -10.74 -3.57
C GLY A 227 -25.58 -9.39 -4.29
N GLU A 228 -25.98 -8.32 -3.61
CA GLU A 228 -25.92 -6.95 -4.11
C GLU A 228 -24.47 -6.46 -4.27
N ASP A 229 -23.61 -6.68 -3.27
CA ASP A 229 -22.20 -6.28 -3.34
C ASP A 229 -21.46 -7.08 -4.42
N ALA A 230 -21.76 -8.37 -4.55
CA ALA A 230 -21.23 -9.19 -5.62
C ALA A 230 -21.68 -8.67 -7.00
N GLN A 231 -22.92 -8.20 -7.13
CA GLN A 231 -23.40 -7.58 -8.37
C GLN A 231 -22.66 -6.27 -8.70
N LYS A 232 -22.39 -5.41 -7.70
CA LYS A 232 -21.59 -4.19 -7.88
C LYS A 232 -20.16 -4.53 -8.35
N ILE A 233 -19.52 -5.52 -7.73
CA ILE A 233 -18.21 -6.04 -8.16
C ILE A 233 -18.29 -6.54 -9.61
N TYR A 234 -19.28 -7.35 -9.96
CA TYR A 234 -19.46 -7.88 -11.30
C TYR A 234 -19.57 -6.75 -12.34
N GLN A 235 -20.39 -5.73 -12.06
CA GLN A 235 -20.56 -4.59 -12.96
C GLN A 235 -19.25 -3.82 -13.16
N TYR A 236 -18.51 -3.54 -12.09
CA TYR A 236 -17.18 -2.93 -12.20
C TYR A 236 -16.22 -3.77 -13.04
N VAL A 237 -16.16 -5.08 -12.79
CA VAL A 237 -15.25 -5.98 -13.50
C VAL A 237 -15.57 -6.02 -15.00
N VAL A 238 -16.83 -6.18 -15.37
CA VAL A 238 -17.23 -6.28 -16.79
C VAL A 238 -17.08 -4.95 -17.52
N GLN A 239 -17.36 -3.82 -16.86
CA GLN A 239 -17.38 -2.52 -17.52
C GLN A 239 -16.03 -1.80 -17.55
N VAL A 240 -15.19 -2.01 -16.52
CA VAL A 240 -13.92 -1.29 -16.34
C VAL A 240 -12.71 -2.21 -16.46
N VAL A 241 -12.74 -3.37 -15.80
CA VAL A 241 -11.57 -4.24 -15.72
C VAL A 241 -11.38 -5.09 -16.97
N LYS A 242 -12.48 -5.58 -17.57
CA LYS A 242 -12.46 -6.41 -18.78
C LYS A 242 -12.14 -5.61 -20.05
N LYS A 243 -12.40 -4.30 -20.05
CA LYS A 243 -11.93 -3.39 -21.11
C LYS A 243 -10.40 -3.22 -21.06
#